data_AF-A0A968D1K9-F1
#
_entry.id   AF-A0A968D1K9-F1
#
_cell.length_a   1.000
_cell.length_b   1.000
_cell.length_c   1.000
_cell.angle_alpha   90.00
_cell.angle_beta   90.00
_cell.angle_gamma   90.00
#
_symmetry.space_group_name_H-M   'P 1'
#
loop_
_entity.id
_entity.type
_entity.pdbx_description
1 polymer ?
#
loop_
_entity_poly.entity_id
_entity_poly.type
_entity_poly.pdbx_seq_one_letter_code
_entity_poly.pdbx_strand_id
1 'polypeptide(L)'
;MRLDVSHIPQDAAIQSATLKLYFYGAYGTNKVTRTIQCHQVLKYWYQSVATWRKRLSGVYWGTYGVGLDDIDAKSTPEDSQDWYDDYPIWKNYDITALTQKWVNGTADNDGVIPKSRDKFFWATNEDDYTDGDEKWVYSSEYSDASKRPKLVVTYTVDPIAENQYDALVRPSYHRDLCQRRHRNQPV
;
A
#
# COMPACT_ATOMS: atom_id res chain seq x y z
N MET A 1 -5.43 6.40 -6.62
CA MET A 1 -5.18 7.19 -5.40
C MET A 1 -3.87 6.75 -4.80
N ARG A 2 -2.95 7.68 -4.46
CA ARG A 2 -1.68 7.35 -3.80
C ARG A 2 -1.88 7.30 -2.28
N LEU A 3 -1.35 6.28 -1.63
CA LEU A 3 -1.46 6.10 -0.17
C LEU A 3 -0.12 6.49 0.45
N ASP A 4 -0.11 7.33 1.49
CA ASP A 4 1.14 7.69 2.16
C ASP A 4 1.52 6.62 3.19
N VAL A 5 2.66 5.95 2.98
CA VAL A 5 3.23 4.95 3.90
C VAL A 5 4.55 5.41 4.51
N SER A 6 4.98 6.65 4.27
CA SER A 6 6.29 7.18 4.70
C SER A 6 6.46 7.23 6.22
N HIS A 7 5.37 7.14 6.97
CA HIS A 7 5.35 7.12 8.43
C HIS A 7 5.58 5.72 9.02
N ILE A 8 5.58 4.67 8.19
CA ILE A 8 5.84 3.29 8.61
C ILE A 8 7.35 3.05 8.54
N PRO A 9 7.99 2.56 9.62
CA PRO A 9 9.41 2.20 9.61
C PRO A 9 9.74 1.18 8.52
N GLN A 10 10.90 1.32 7.87
CA GLN A 10 11.29 0.47 6.73
C GLN A 10 11.49 -1.00 7.12
N ASP A 11 11.79 -1.27 8.38
CA ASP A 11 11.95 -2.60 8.99
C ASP A 11 10.64 -3.14 9.59
N ALA A 12 9.50 -2.46 9.39
CA ALA A 12 8.22 -2.92 9.90
C ALA A 12 7.71 -4.17 9.16
N ALA A 13 7.32 -5.17 9.94
CA ALA A 13 6.53 -6.30 9.46
C ALA A 13 5.03 -5.93 9.51
N ILE A 14 4.41 -5.85 8.34
CA ILE A 14 2.99 -5.52 8.20
C ILE A 14 2.16 -6.75 8.56
N GLN A 15 1.36 -6.62 9.62
CA GLN A 15 0.45 -7.67 10.10
C GLN A 15 -0.89 -7.61 9.38
N SER A 16 -1.39 -6.41 9.11
CA SER A 16 -2.57 -6.17 8.29
C SER A 16 -2.53 -4.78 7.66
N ALA A 17 -3.04 -4.65 6.44
CA ALA A 17 -3.27 -3.35 5.83
C ALA A 17 -4.62 -3.37 5.07
N THR A 18 -5.55 -2.55 5.54
CA THR A 18 -6.90 -2.46 4.99
C THR A 18 -7.15 -1.09 4.37
N LEU A 19 -7.35 -1.06 3.05
CA LEU A 19 -7.86 0.11 2.36
C LEU A 19 -9.36 0.22 2.60
N LYS A 20 -9.80 1.36 3.12
CA LYS A 20 -11.21 1.65 3.39
C LYS A 20 -11.72 2.71 2.43
N LEU A 21 -12.82 2.41 1.73
CA LEU A 21 -13.56 3.32 0.88
C LEU A 21 -14.96 3.54 1.45
N TYR A 22 -15.40 4.79 1.53
CA TYR A 22 -16.74 5.09 2.03
C TYR A 22 -17.73 5.10 0.85
N PHE A 23 -18.45 4.00 0.68
CA PHE A 23 -19.52 3.86 -0.30
C PHE A 23 -20.75 4.60 0.23
N TYR A 24 -21.10 5.73 -0.39
CA TYR A 24 -22.13 6.63 0.15
C TYR A 24 -23.44 6.63 -0.65
N GLY A 25 -23.43 6.09 -1.86
CA GLY A 25 -24.56 6.18 -2.75
C GLY A 25 -24.40 5.29 -3.97
N ALA A 26 -25.52 4.82 -4.50
CA ALA A 26 -25.58 4.23 -5.83
C ALA A 26 -26.64 4.94 -6.68
N TYR A 27 -26.28 5.32 -7.91
CA TYR A 27 -27.18 5.93 -8.87
C TYR A 27 -27.77 4.89 -9.83
N GLY A 28 -28.83 5.19 -10.58
CA GLY A 28 -29.48 4.25 -11.50
C GLY A 28 -30.74 3.57 -10.95
N THR A 29 -31.61 3.12 -11.86
CA THR A 29 -32.91 2.50 -11.53
C THR A 29 -32.85 0.98 -11.39
N ASN A 30 -31.94 0.30 -12.11
CA ASN A 30 -31.81 -1.16 -12.06
C ASN A 30 -30.56 -1.53 -11.26
N LYS A 31 -30.72 -1.71 -9.95
CA LYS A 31 -29.61 -2.08 -9.07
C LYS A 31 -29.12 -3.49 -9.41
N VAL A 32 -27.81 -3.64 -9.56
CA VAL A 32 -27.14 -4.90 -9.83
C VAL A 32 -25.90 -5.02 -8.96
N THR A 33 -25.55 -6.26 -8.62
CA THR A 33 -24.29 -6.51 -7.92
C THR A 33 -23.11 -6.24 -8.86
N ARG A 34 -22.16 -5.43 -8.40
CA ARG A 34 -20.92 -5.10 -9.12
C ARG A 34 -19.72 -5.62 -8.32
N THR A 35 -18.92 -6.49 -8.92
CA THR A 35 -17.62 -6.87 -8.35
C THR A 35 -16.63 -5.74 -8.58
N ILE A 36 -16.18 -5.12 -7.49
CA ILE A 36 -15.18 -4.05 -7.49
C ILE A 36 -13.86 -4.62 -6.96
N GLN A 37 -12.82 -4.52 -7.77
CA GLN A 37 -11.48 -5.10 -7.58
C GLN A 37 -10.46 -4.00 -7.32
N CYS A 38 -9.50 -4.22 -6.41
CA CYS A 38 -8.43 -3.28 -6.11
C CYS A 38 -7.12 -3.72 -6.79
N HIS A 39 -6.58 -2.88 -7.68
CA HIS A 39 -5.35 -3.18 -8.42
C HIS A 39 -4.22 -2.22 -8.07
N GLN A 40 -2.99 -2.75 -8.01
CA GLN A 40 -1.78 -1.96 -7.92
C GLN A 40 -1.51 -1.23 -9.24
N VAL A 41 -1.27 0.09 -9.18
CA VAL A 41 -0.76 0.86 -10.33
C VAL A 41 0.75 0.64 -10.45
N LEU A 42 1.24 0.42 -11.67
CA LEU A 42 2.65 0.12 -11.96
C LEU A 42 3.39 1.29 -12.62
N LYS A 43 2.66 2.28 -13.12
CA LYS A 43 3.24 3.50 -13.69
C LYS A 43 3.04 4.70 -12.79
N TYR A 44 4.13 5.43 -12.60
CA TYR A 44 4.10 6.75 -11.99
C TYR A 44 3.09 7.68 -12.68
N TRP A 45 2.31 8.38 -11.85
CA TRP A 45 1.37 9.39 -12.27
C TRP A 45 1.32 10.50 -11.24
N TYR A 46 0.86 11.67 -11.67
CA TYR A 46 0.76 12.82 -10.78
C TYR A 46 -0.70 13.27 -10.66
N GLN A 47 -1.23 13.21 -9.43
CA GLN A 47 -2.66 13.30 -9.19
C GLN A 47 -3.31 14.58 -9.70
N SER A 48 -2.60 15.70 -9.66
CA SER A 48 -3.14 16.99 -10.11
C SER A 48 -3.21 17.14 -11.63
N VAL A 49 -2.59 16.26 -12.40
CA VAL A 49 -2.57 16.34 -13.88
C VAL A 49 -3.04 15.05 -14.57
N ALA A 50 -3.22 13.97 -13.80
CA ALA A 50 -3.68 12.72 -14.36
C ALA A 50 -5.14 12.81 -14.78
N THR A 51 -5.42 12.26 -15.94
CA THR A 51 -6.74 12.15 -16.54
C THR A 51 -6.91 10.72 -17.04
N TRP A 52 -8.10 10.40 -17.55
CA TRP A 52 -8.35 9.10 -18.15
C TRP A 52 -7.42 8.77 -19.33
N ARG A 53 -6.92 9.77 -20.07
CA ARG A 53 -5.97 9.55 -21.18
C ARG A 53 -4.52 9.62 -20.76
N LYS A 54 -4.21 10.50 -19.80
CA LYS A 54 -2.84 10.94 -19.50
C LYS A 54 -2.48 10.69 -18.04
N ARG A 55 -1.32 10.10 -17.79
CA ARG A 55 -0.76 9.92 -16.43
C ARG A 55 0.02 11.13 -15.95
N LEU A 56 0.63 11.87 -16.89
CA LEU A 56 1.38 13.10 -16.65
C LEU A 56 1.05 14.12 -17.75
N SER A 57 1.49 15.36 -17.59
CA SER A 57 1.37 16.35 -18.67
C SER A 57 2.07 15.84 -19.94
N GLY A 58 1.30 15.72 -21.02
CA GLY A 58 1.79 15.22 -22.31
C GLY A 58 2.08 13.71 -22.39
N VAL A 59 1.97 12.94 -21.30
CA VAL A 59 2.28 11.50 -21.28
C VAL A 59 1.03 10.67 -21.07
N TYR A 60 0.77 9.75 -22.00
CA TYR A 60 -0.41 8.89 -22.00
C TYR A 60 -0.23 7.66 -21.11
N TRP A 61 -1.37 7.11 -20.67
CA TRP A 61 -1.44 5.71 -20.24
C TRP A 61 -1.18 4.79 -21.45
N GLY A 62 -0.75 3.55 -21.21
CA GLY A 62 -0.63 2.55 -22.28
C GLY A 62 -2.01 2.20 -22.84
N THR A 63 -2.96 2.00 -21.94
CA THR A 63 -4.37 1.81 -22.23
C THR A 63 -5.17 2.89 -21.52
N TYR A 64 -6.13 3.49 -22.24
CA TYR A 64 -6.99 4.52 -21.67
C TYR A 64 -7.70 4.04 -20.40
N GLY A 65 -7.65 4.91 -19.39
CA GLY A 65 -8.17 4.71 -18.05
C GLY A 65 -7.21 4.03 -17.07
N VAL A 66 -6.02 3.55 -17.48
CA VAL A 66 -5.09 2.65 -16.75
C VAL A 66 -5.37 1.18 -17.07
N GLY A 67 -4.61 0.61 -18.01
CA GLY A 67 -4.73 -0.80 -18.40
C GLY A 67 -4.49 -1.78 -17.25
N LEU A 68 -5.29 -2.86 -17.18
CA LEU A 68 -5.02 -4.02 -16.32
C LEU A 68 -4.22 -5.06 -17.11
N ASP A 69 -3.02 -4.67 -17.53
CA ASP A 69 -2.20 -5.35 -18.55
C ASP A 69 -0.79 -5.69 -18.06
N ASP A 70 -0.54 -5.58 -16.76
CA ASP A 70 0.79 -5.70 -16.12
C ASP A 70 1.81 -4.67 -16.63
N ILE A 71 1.33 -3.62 -17.32
CA ILE A 71 2.15 -2.50 -17.82
C ILE A 71 1.71 -1.20 -17.14
N ASP A 72 0.42 -0.87 -17.17
CA ASP A 72 -0.14 0.32 -16.54
C ASP A 72 -0.52 0.04 -15.07
N ALA A 73 -1.20 -1.08 -14.85
CA ALA A 73 -1.55 -1.64 -13.55
C ALA A 73 -1.51 -3.17 -13.62
N LYS A 74 -1.37 -3.79 -12.44
CA LYS A 74 -1.33 -5.24 -12.29
C LYS A 74 -2.65 -5.86 -12.76
N SER A 75 -2.59 -6.87 -13.62
CA SER A 75 -3.76 -7.55 -14.17
C SER A 75 -4.54 -8.31 -13.09
N THR A 76 -3.82 -8.96 -12.17
CA THR A 76 -4.40 -9.66 -11.02
C THR A 76 -4.69 -8.67 -9.87
N PRO A 77 -5.92 -8.64 -9.34
CA PRO A 77 -6.25 -7.77 -8.20
C PRO A 77 -5.51 -8.18 -6.93
N GLU A 78 -5.33 -7.23 -6.03
CA GLU A 78 -4.91 -7.50 -4.64
C GLU A 78 -6.08 -8.04 -3.82
N ASP A 79 -7.29 -7.51 -4.05
CA ASP A 79 -8.53 -7.97 -3.41
C ASP A 79 -9.76 -7.58 -4.25
N SER A 80 -10.91 -8.19 -4.00
CA SER A 80 -12.17 -7.96 -4.72
C SER A 80 -13.38 -8.07 -3.79
N GLN A 81 -14.39 -7.21 -3.99
CA GLN A 81 -15.63 -7.21 -3.22
C GLN A 81 -16.84 -6.98 -4.10
N ASP A 82 -17.94 -7.63 -3.76
CA ASP A 82 -19.24 -7.43 -4.40
C ASP A 82 -20.02 -6.30 -3.72
N TRP A 83 -20.50 -5.35 -4.51
CA TRP A 83 -21.23 -4.18 -4.06
C TRP A 83 -22.63 -4.20 -4.68
N TYR A 84 -23.66 -4.04 -3.85
CA TYR A 84 -25.04 -3.90 -4.31
C TYR A 84 -25.54 -2.50 -3.90
N ASP A 85 -26.71 -2.39 -3.25
CA ASP A 85 -27.29 -1.13 -2.76
C ASP A 85 -27.10 -0.91 -1.25
N ASP A 86 -26.16 -1.63 -0.65
CA ASP A 86 -25.84 -1.53 0.77
C ASP A 86 -24.98 -0.28 1.05
N TYR A 87 -25.60 0.89 1.14
CA TYR A 87 -24.95 2.16 1.48
C TYR A 87 -25.81 3.01 2.44
N PRO A 88 -25.21 3.90 3.25
CA PRO A 88 -23.78 4.19 3.33
C PRO A 88 -23.00 3.18 4.18
N ILE A 89 -21.87 2.67 3.66
CA ILE A 89 -21.02 1.70 4.36
C ILE A 89 -19.53 1.85 3.99
N TRP A 90 -18.64 1.44 4.90
CA TRP A 90 -17.23 1.25 4.58
C TRP A 90 -17.01 -0.09 3.87
N LYS A 91 -16.44 -0.03 2.66
CA LYS A 91 -15.95 -1.20 1.91
C LYS A 91 -14.44 -1.33 2.15
N ASN A 92 -13.98 -2.55 2.44
CA ASN A 92 -12.66 -2.79 3.05
C ASN A 92 -11.84 -3.76 2.20
N TYR A 93 -10.76 -3.30 1.59
CA TYR A 93 -9.90 -4.14 0.75
C TYR A 93 -8.64 -4.54 1.51
N ASP A 94 -8.30 -5.82 1.50
CA ASP A 94 -7.03 -6.30 2.00
C ASP A 94 -5.91 -6.00 0.99
N ILE A 95 -4.97 -5.16 1.40
CA ILE A 95 -3.77 -4.85 0.62
C ILE A 95 -2.50 -5.07 1.45
N THR A 96 -2.56 -6.02 2.40
CA THR A 96 -1.46 -6.34 3.33
C THR A 96 -0.16 -6.64 2.59
N ALA A 97 -0.21 -7.56 1.62
CA ALA A 97 0.97 -7.95 0.84
C ALA A 97 1.53 -6.79 0.00
N LEU A 98 0.66 -5.98 -0.60
CA LEU A 98 1.09 -4.80 -1.37
C LEU A 98 1.71 -3.74 -0.47
N THR A 99 1.14 -3.49 0.71
CA THR A 99 1.65 -2.52 1.68
C THR A 99 3.03 -2.92 2.18
N GLN A 100 3.28 -4.22 2.43
CA GLN A 100 4.61 -4.71 2.76
C GLN A 100 5.62 -4.43 1.64
N LYS A 101 5.25 -4.61 0.37
CA LYS A 101 6.14 -4.30 -0.77
C LYS A 101 6.49 -2.83 -0.84
N TRP A 102 5.52 -1.94 -0.59
CA TRP A 102 5.78 -0.50 -0.53
C TRP A 102 6.74 -0.13 0.60
N VAL A 103 6.55 -0.70 1.80
CA VAL A 103 7.44 -0.46 2.95
C VAL A 103 8.84 -0.97 2.70
N ASN A 104 8.97 -2.15 2.08
CA ASN A 104 10.28 -2.73 1.72
C ASN A 104 10.95 -2.00 0.53
N GLY A 105 10.23 -1.09 -0.15
CA GLY A 105 10.71 -0.44 -1.38
C GLY A 105 10.85 -1.40 -2.58
N THR A 106 10.20 -2.57 -2.55
CA THR A 106 10.22 -3.55 -3.65
C THR A 106 9.11 -3.31 -4.68
N ALA A 107 8.23 -2.35 -4.42
CA ALA A 107 7.25 -1.84 -5.36
C ALA A 107 7.13 -0.32 -5.22
N ASP A 108 6.99 0.37 -6.34
CA ASP A 108 6.65 1.79 -6.32
C ASP A 108 5.25 1.97 -5.73
N ASN A 109 5.12 2.93 -4.80
CA ASN A 109 3.84 3.33 -4.27
C ASN A 109 3.21 4.37 -5.20
N ASP A 110 2.80 3.91 -6.37
CA ASP A 110 1.96 4.66 -7.30
C ASP A 110 0.47 4.51 -6.95
N GLY A 111 0.18 3.87 -5.83
CA GLY A 111 -1.15 3.73 -5.29
C GLY A 111 -1.97 2.63 -5.96
N VAL A 112 -3.27 2.71 -5.70
CA VAL A 112 -4.25 1.70 -6.12
C VAL A 112 -5.39 2.33 -6.88
N ILE A 113 -5.98 1.53 -7.76
CA ILE A 113 -7.20 1.87 -8.49
C ILE A 113 -8.21 0.75 -8.24
N PRO A 114 -9.31 1.08 -7.56
CA PRO A 114 -10.44 0.19 -7.60
C PRO A 114 -11.10 0.24 -8.98
N LYS A 115 -11.50 -0.92 -9.49
CA LYS A 115 -12.01 -1.09 -10.84
C LYS A 115 -13.16 -2.08 -10.77
N SER A 116 -14.24 -1.89 -11.51
CA SER A 116 -15.17 -3.01 -11.66
C SER A 116 -14.50 -4.11 -12.51
N ARG A 117 -14.89 -5.37 -12.30
CA ARG A 117 -14.24 -6.59 -12.83
C ARG A 117 -13.81 -6.52 -14.30
N ASP A 118 -14.49 -5.73 -15.13
CA ASP A 118 -14.15 -5.61 -16.54
C ASP A 118 -13.68 -4.21 -16.98
N LYS A 119 -14.06 -3.11 -16.30
CA LYS A 119 -13.57 -1.74 -16.62
C LYS A 119 -13.78 -0.77 -15.43
N PHE A 120 -13.31 0.48 -15.56
CA PHE A 120 -12.99 1.46 -14.49
C PHE A 120 -14.10 1.74 -13.46
N PHE A 121 -13.87 2.69 -12.56
CA PHE A 121 -14.94 3.27 -11.72
C PHE A 121 -16.12 3.92 -12.46
N TRP A 122 -16.20 3.76 -13.78
CA TRP A 122 -17.47 3.75 -14.52
C TRP A 122 -17.77 2.28 -14.79
N ALA A 123 -18.82 1.75 -14.17
CA ALA A 123 -19.09 0.33 -14.13
C ALA A 123 -19.47 -0.22 -15.51
N THR A 124 -18.93 -1.37 -15.89
CA THR A 124 -18.84 -1.72 -17.33
C THR A 124 -19.41 -3.03 -17.79
N ASN A 125 -20.39 -3.51 -17.02
CA ASN A 125 -21.66 -3.83 -17.66
C ASN A 125 -22.36 -2.52 -18.07
N GLU A 126 -21.81 -1.89 -19.11
CA GLU A 126 -22.42 -0.77 -19.85
C GLU A 126 -22.08 -0.94 -21.35
N ASP A 127 -21.94 -2.18 -21.82
CA ASP A 127 -22.15 -2.44 -23.26
C ASP A 127 -23.63 -2.25 -23.60
N ASP A 128 -24.51 -2.36 -22.60
CA ASP A 128 -25.87 -1.84 -22.59
C ASP A 128 -25.98 -0.75 -21.52
N TYR A 129 -26.21 0.50 -21.94
CA TYR A 129 -26.56 1.66 -21.10
C TYR A 129 -27.86 1.45 -20.26
N THR A 130 -28.34 0.22 -20.09
CA THR A 130 -29.67 -0.12 -19.60
C THR A 130 -29.80 -0.10 -18.08
N ASP A 131 -28.70 -0.26 -17.36
CA ASP A 131 -28.77 -0.47 -15.91
C ASP A 131 -28.46 0.80 -15.10
N GLY A 132 -27.58 1.67 -15.64
CA GLY A 132 -27.24 2.98 -15.05
C GLY A 132 -26.69 2.94 -13.62
N ASP A 133 -26.24 1.78 -13.15
CA ASP A 133 -26.02 1.51 -11.73
C ASP A 133 -24.60 1.89 -11.24
N GLU A 134 -24.38 3.18 -11.06
CA GLU A 134 -23.11 3.74 -10.60
C GLU A 134 -22.91 3.52 -9.09
N LYS A 135 -21.67 3.28 -8.67
CA LYS A 135 -21.28 3.16 -7.25
C LYS A 135 -20.41 4.35 -6.87
N TRP A 136 -20.85 5.14 -5.91
CA TRP A 136 -20.17 6.37 -5.53
C TRP A 136 -19.43 6.26 -4.21
N VAL A 137 -18.18 6.70 -4.23
CA VAL A 137 -17.31 6.82 -3.06
C VAL A 137 -16.85 8.26 -2.88
N TYR A 138 -16.60 8.68 -1.65
CA TYR A 138 -15.99 9.98 -1.44
C TYR A 138 -14.53 9.99 -1.89
N SER A 139 -14.11 11.10 -2.48
CA SER A 139 -12.72 11.32 -2.86
C SER A 139 -11.87 11.69 -1.64
N SER A 140 -10.55 11.66 -1.83
CA SER A 140 -9.59 12.17 -0.83
C SER A 140 -9.70 13.69 -0.59
N GLU A 141 -10.44 14.41 -1.44
CA GLU A 141 -10.63 15.86 -1.37
C GLU A 141 -11.98 16.23 -0.75
N TYR A 142 -12.82 15.25 -0.40
CA TYR A 142 -14.13 15.50 0.18
C TYR A 142 -14.04 16.32 1.47
N SER A 143 -14.98 17.24 1.70
CA SER A 143 -14.88 18.22 2.78
C SER A 143 -14.83 17.60 4.19
N ASP A 144 -15.56 16.51 4.41
CA ASP A 144 -15.55 15.76 5.67
C ASP A 144 -14.42 14.71 5.66
N ALA A 145 -13.35 15.01 6.40
CA ALA A 145 -12.18 14.14 6.49
C ALA A 145 -12.49 12.74 7.08
N SER A 146 -13.55 12.61 7.90
CA SER A 146 -13.90 11.32 8.52
C SER A 146 -14.40 10.29 7.50
N LYS A 147 -14.84 10.75 6.32
CA LYS A 147 -15.40 9.93 5.23
C LYS A 147 -14.46 9.76 4.03
N ARG A 148 -13.26 10.35 4.08
CA ARG A 148 -12.25 10.19 3.02
C ARG A 148 -11.70 8.75 3.00
N PRO A 149 -11.30 8.25 1.83
CA PRO A 149 -10.56 6.99 1.74
C PRO A 149 -9.33 6.99 2.66
N LYS A 150 -9.05 5.85 3.29
CA LYS A 150 -7.92 5.72 4.23
C LYS A 150 -7.35 4.31 4.22
N LEU A 151 -6.05 4.22 4.51
CA LEU A 151 -5.35 2.97 4.75
C LEU A 151 -5.19 2.80 6.27
N VAL A 152 -5.66 1.67 6.80
CA VAL A 152 -5.46 1.29 8.20
C VAL A 152 -4.43 0.17 8.23
N VAL A 153 -3.29 0.40 8.89
CA VAL A 153 -2.18 -0.56 8.94
C VAL A 153 -1.90 -0.95 10.38
N THR A 154 -1.74 -2.25 10.62
CA THR A 154 -1.17 -2.81 11.85
C THR A 154 0.19 -3.40 11.50
N TYR A 155 1.23 -3.04 12.23
CA TYR A 155 2.58 -3.52 11.99
C TYR A 155 3.35 -3.70 13.30
N THR A 156 4.40 -4.50 13.24
CA THR A 156 5.38 -4.67 14.30
C THR A 156 6.73 -4.18 13.79
N VAL A 157 7.49 -3.50 14.63
CA VAL A 157 8.93 -3.30 14.41
C VAL A 157 9.66 -4.31 15.25
N ASP A 158 10.67 -4.97 14.70
CA ASP A 158 11.60 -5.70 15.54
C ASP A 158 12.26 -4.66 16.46
N PRO A 159 12.30 -4.88 17.79
CA PRO A 159 13.13 -4.04 18.62
C PRO A 159 14.55 -4.21 18.09
N ILE A 160 15.10 -3.12 17.53
CA ILE A 160 16.47 -3.03 17.03
C ILE A 160 17.32 -3.87 17.96
N ALA A 161 18.01 -4.88 17.42
CA ALA A 161 18.91 -5.73 18.20
C ALA A 161 19.68 -4.83 19.16
N GLU A 162 19.33 -4.90 20.44
CA GLU A 162 19.94 -4.08 21.48
C GLU A 162 21.42 -4.29 21.28
N ASN A 163 22.17 -3.24 20.94
CA ASN A 163 23.62 -3.33 20.81
C ASN A 163 24.10 -3.94 22.12
N GLN A 164 24.39 -5.23 22.09
CA GLN A 164 25.10 -5.91 23.17
C GLN A 164 26.49 -5.28 23.10
N TYR A 165 26.66 -4.18 23.83
CA TYR A 165 27.99 -3.73 24.20
C TYR A 165 28.54 -4.84 25.09
N ASP A 166 29.21 -5.80 24.47
CA ASP A 166 30.03 -6.75 25.21
C ASP A 166 31.19 -5.95 25.79
N ALA A 167 30.98 -5.44 27.00
CA ALA A 167 31.96 -4.65 27.73
C ALA A 167 33.21 -5.47 28.14
N LEU A 168 33.36 -6.72 27.65
CA LEU A 168 34.44 -7.62 28.06
C LEU A 168 35.17 -8.35 26.93
N VAL A 169 35.18 -7.82 25.69
CA VAL A 169 36.17 -8.29 24.69
C VAL A 169 37.55 -7.70 25.00
N ARG A 170 38.28 -8.30 25.95
CA ARG A 170 39.74 -8.16 26.02
C ARG A 170 40.36 -9.24 25.12
N PRO A 171 41.19 -8.90 24.12
CA PRO A 171 41.86 -9.90 23.30
C PRO A 171 42.80 -10.75 24.17
N SER A 172 42.61 -12.06 24.12
CA SER A 172 43.47 -13.03 24.79
C SER A 172 44.77 -13.26 24.01
N TYR A 173 45.87 -13.17 24.77
CA TYR A 173 47.19 -13.78 24.59
C TYR A 173 48.16 -13.22 23.53
N HIS A 174 49.24 -12.63 24.06
CA HIS A 174 50.58 -12.93 23.55
C HIS A 174 51.45 -13.38 24.75
N ARG A 175 51.83 -14.66 24.78
CA ARG A 175 52.97 -15.14 25.54
C ARG A 175 54.20 -14.72 24.77
N ASP A 176 55.15 -14.05 25.41
CA ASP A 176 56.55 -14.44 25.28
C ASP A 176 57.42 -13.92 26.43
N LEU A 177 58.35 -14.79 26.79
CA LEU A 177 59.30 -14.73 27.89
C LEU A 177 60.37 -13.65 27.64
N CYS A 178 60.65 -12.78 28.64
CA CYS A 178 62.02 -12.28 28.89
C CYS A 178 62.20 -11.55 30.24
N GLN A 179 62.96 -12.20 31.12
CA GLN A 179 64.09 -11.70 31.92
C GLN A 179 63.92 -10.78 33.18
N ARG A 180 64.46 -11.35 34.28
CA ARG A 180 65.42 -10.81 35.28
C ARG A 180 64.91 -10.03 36.52
N ARG A 181 65.05 -10.74 37.66
CA ARG A 181 65.57 -10.38 39.02
C ARG A 181 65.20 -9.00 39.60
N HIS A 182 64.70 -8.97 40.84
CA HIS A 182 65.52 -8.90 42.07
C HIS A 182 64.66 -9.04 43.35
N ARG A 183 65.29 -9.63 44.37
CA ARG A 183 64.90 -9.83 45.78
C ARG A 183 64.08 -8.69 46.43
N ASN A 184 63.22 -9.03 47.39
CA ASN A 184 63.45 -8.78 48.84
C ASN A 184 62.31 -9.33 49.74
N GLN A 185 62.68 -10.14 50.74
CA GLN A 185 62.02 -10.32 52.06
C GLN A 185 62.11 -9.00 52.87
N PRO A 186 61.46 -8.76 54.05
CA PRO A 186 61.07 -9.68 55.14
C PRO A 186 59.63 -9.41 55.69
N VAL A 187 59.05 -10.00 56.74
CA VAL A 187 59.48 -10.69 57.99
C VAL A 187 58.57 -11.89 58.23
#